data_AF-Q9UE66-F1
#
_entry.id   AF-Q9UE66-F1
#
_cell.length_a   1.000
_cell.length_b   1.000
_cell.length_c   1.000
_cell.angle_alpha   90.00
_cell.angle_beta   90.00
_cell.angle_gamma   90.00
#
_symmetry.space_group_name_H-M   'P 1'
#
loop_
_entity.id
_entity.type
_entity.pdbx_description
1 polymer ?
#
loop_
_entity_poly.entity_id
_entity_poly.type
_entity_poly.pdbx_seq_one_letter_code
_entity_poly.pdbx_strand_id
1 'polypeptide(L)'
;CMEKIAPTEFVMRALECVYHLGCFCCCVCERQLRKGDEFVLKEGQLLCKGDYEKEKDLLSSVSPDESDSVKSEDEDGDMKPAKGQGSQSKGSGDDGKDPRRPKRPRTILTTQQRRAFKASFEVSSKPCRKVRETLAAETGLSVRVVQVWFQNQRAKMKKLA
;
A
#
# COMPACT_ATOMS: atom_id res chain seq x y z
N CYS A 1 16.35 -9.99 -10.08
CA CYS A 1 16.76 -9.15 -11.21
C CYS A 1 16.86 -9.92 -12.54
N MET A 2 16.66 -11.25 -12.60
CA MET A 2 16.75 -12.06 -13.84
C MET A 2 18.12 -12.02 -14.57
N GLU A 3 19.13 -11.42 -13.96
CA GLU A 3 20.50 -11.45 -14.45
C GLU A 3 21.18 -12.77 -14.11
N LYS A 4 22.14 -13.15 -14.94
CA LYS A 4 22.96 -14.34 -14.70
C LYS A 4 23.88 -14.04 -13.51
N ILE A 5 23.78 -14.88 -12.48
CA ILE A 5 24.66 -14.83 -11.31
C ILE A 5 26.06 -15.26 -11.74
N ALA A 6 27.07 -14.44 -11.49
CA ALA A 6 28.46 -14.83 -11.76
C ALA A 6 28.94 -15.89 -10.74
N PRO A 7 29.84 -16.81 -11.13
CA PRO A 7 30.36 -17.84 -10.21
C PRO A 7 31.07 -17.28 -8.97
N THR A 8 31.52 -16.02 -9.05
CA THR A 8 32.22 -15.29 -7.99
C THR A 8 31.27 -14.51 -7.08
N GLU A 9 29.98 -14.44 -7.39
CA GLU A 9 28.99 -13.67 -6.64
C GLU A 9 28.37 -14.47 -5.50
N PHE A 10 28.22 -13.83 -4.35
CA PHE A 10 27.51 -14.44 -3.24
C PHE A 10 26.01 -14.49 -3.51
N VAL A 11 25.44 -15.67 -3.26
CA VAL A 11 24.02 -15.96 -3.47
C VAL A 11 23.32 -16.33 -2.17
N MET A 12 22.02 -16.06 -2.16
CA MET A 12 21.08 -16.58 -1.18
C MET A 12 20.23 -17.64 -1.90
N ARG A 13 20.18 -18.85 -1.36
CA ARG A 13 19.29 -19.91 -1.84
C ARG A 13 18.09 -20.02 -0.90
N ALA A 14 16.89 -20.00 -1.47
CA ALA A 14 15.67 -20.35 -0.76
C ALA A 14 14.90 -21.37 -1.58
N LEU A 15 14.81 -22.59 -1.05
CA LEU A 15 14.25 -23.76 -1.73
C LEU A 15 14.92 -23.94 -3.12
N GLU A 16 14.12 -23.93 -4.18
CA GLU A 16 14.58 -24.13 -5.56
C GLU A 16 15.04 -22.82 -6.23
N CYS A 17 14.88 -21.67 -5.57
CA CYS A 17 15.21 -20.37 -6.14
C CYS A 17 16.56 -19.85 -5.65
N VAL A 18 17.36 -19.32 -6.58
CA VAL A 18 18.64 -18.66 -6.29
C VAL A 18 18.49 -17.16 -6.50
N TYR A 19 18.95 -16.39 -5.53
CA TYR A 19 18.87 -14.94 -5.52
C TYR A 19 20.27 -14.34 -5.32
N HIS A 20 20.54 -13.22 -5.97
CA HIS A 20 21.69 -12.38 -5.58
C HIS A 20 21.52 -11.93 -4.14
N LEU A 21 22.62 -11.75 -3.42
CA LEU A 21 22.60 -11.26 -2.03
C LEU A 21 21.80 -9.96 -1.87
N GLY A 22 21.87 -9.05 -2.84
CA GLY A 22 21.10 -7.80 -2.86
C GLY A 22 19.65 -7.95 -3.35
N CYS A 23 19.34 -9.02 -4.09
CA CYS A 23 17.98 -9.31 -4.56
C CYS A 23 17.14 -10.10 -3.55
N PHE A 24 17.76 -10.61 -2.49
CA PHE A 24 17.06 -11.34 -1.45
C PHE A 24 16.37 -10.35 -0.50
N CYS A 25 15.25 -9.79 -0.96
CA CYS A 25 14.50 -8.77 -0.25
C CYS A 25 13.00 -9.07 -0.24
N CYS A 26 12.33 -8.58 0.80
CA CYS A 26 10.90 -8.76 0.92
C CYS A 26 10.15 -8.02 -0.20
N CYS A 27 9.23 -8.70 -0.89
CA CYS A 27 8.43 -8.10 -1.96
C CYS A 27 7.50 -6.97 -1.49
N VAL A 28 7.23 -6.88 -0.19
CA VAL A 28 6.34 -5.88 0.41
C VAL A 28 7.12 -4.65 0.87
N CYS A 29 8.11 -4.82 1.73
CA CYS A 29 8.86 -3.72 2.33
C CYS A 29 10.23 -3.45 1.67
N GLU A 30 10.63 -4.25 0.68
CA GLU A 30 11.94 -4.20 0.02
C GLU A 30 13.13 -4.31 0.99
N ARG A 31 12.88 -4.75 2.23
CA ARG A 31 13.92 -5.00 3.22
C ARG A 31 14.76 -6.18 2.78
N GLN A 32 16.07 -6.00 2.70
CA GLN A 32 17.02 -7.08 2.48
C GLN A 32 16.94 -8.06 3.66
N LEU A 33 16.59 -9.31 3.38
CA LEU A 33 16.51 -10.38 4.37
C LEU A 33 17.93 -10.97 4.53
N ARG A 34 18.48 -10.94 5.74
CA ARG A 34 19.85 -11.40 6.01
C ARG A 34 19.84 -12.74 6.74
N LYS A 35 21.03 -13.34 6.88
CA LYS A 35 21.21 -14.53 7.73
C LYS A 35 20.73 -14.20 9.15
N GLY A 36 19.75 -14.96 9.64
CA GLY A 36 19.09 -14.74 10.94
C GLY A 36 17.69 -14.13 10.85
N ASP A 37 17.30 -13.56 9.71
CA ASP A 37 15.94 -13.06 9.51
C ASP A 37 14.98 -14.19 9.13
N GLU A 38 13.80 -14.20 9.75
CA GLU A 38 12.71 -15.11 9.38
C GLU A 38 11.96 -14.58 8.14
N PHE A 39 11.79 -15.46 7.14
CA PHE A 39 11.10 -15.14 5.90
C PHE A 39 10.21 -16.31 5.46
N VAL A 40 9.25 -16.00 4.59
CA VAL A 40 8.36 -16.98 3.96
C VAL A 40 8.50 -16.83 2.44
N LEU A 41 8.59 -17.96 1.75
CA LEU A 41 8.56 -18.02 0.28
C LEU A 41 7.18 -18.53 -0.17
N LYS A 42 6.35 -17.66 -0.76
CA LYS A 42 5.02 -18.00 -1.28
C LYS A 42 4.95 -17.70 -2.77
N GLU A 43 4.75 -18.72 -3.60
CA GLU A 43 4.67 -18.59 -5.06
C GLU A 43 5.88 -17.84 -5.67
N GLY A 44 7.09 -18.12 -5.18
CA GLY A 44 8.32 -17.44 -5.60
C GLY A 44 8.52 -16.02 -5.04
N GLN A 45 7.64 -15.55 -4.16
CA GLN A 45 7.74 -14.24 -3.50
C GLN A 45 8.33 -14.37 -2.10
N LEU A 46 9.39 -13.62 -1.83
CA LEU A 46 9.99 -13.51 -0.51
C LEU A 46 9.21 -12.50 0.35
N LEU A 47 8.68 -12.94 1.48
CA LEU A 47 7.98 -12.12 2.45
C LEU A 47 8.75 -12.14 3.77
N CYS A 48 8.96 -10.98 4.40
CA CYS A 48 9.50 -10.97 5.76
C CYS A 48 8.42 -11.44 6.74
N LYS A 49 8.82 -12.01 7.87
CA LYS A 49 7.88 -12.49 8.91
C LYS A 49 6.79 -11.47 9.26
N GLY A 50 7.18 -10.21 9.49
CA GLY A 50 6.23 -9.16 9.86
C GLY A 50 5.22 -8.76 8.77
N ASP A 51 5.58 -8.90 7.49
CA ASP A 51 4.62 -8.67 6.39
C ASP A 51 3.76 -9.92 6.12
N TYR A 52 4.34 -11.12 6.30
CA TYR A 52 3.62 -12.38 6.19
C TYR A 52 2.55 -12.53 7.28
N GLU A 53 2.87 -12.24 8.55
CA GLU A 53 1.92 -12.33 9.66
C GLU A 53 0.74 -11.36 9.48
N LYS A 54 1.01 -10.14 8.98
CA LYS A 54 -0.06 -9.17 8.66
C LYS A 54 -0.95 -9.64 7.51
N GLU A 55 -0.37 -10.23 6.46
CA GLU A 55 -1.17 -10.78 5.36
C GLU A 55 -2.03 -11.95 5.85
N LYS A 56 -1.49 -12.79 6.75
CA LYS A 56 -2.21 -13.92 7.35
C LYS A 56 -3.38 -13.47 8.22
N ASP A 57 -3.18 -12.47 9.08
CA ASP A 57 -4.22 -11.91 9.97
C ASP A 57 -5.39 -11.29 9.19
N LEU A 58 -5.05 -10.53 8.14
CA LEU A 58 -6.04 -9.95 7.22
C LEU A 58 -6.79 -11.01 6.42
N LEU A 59 -6.15 -12.14 6.08
CA LEU A 59 -6.81 -13.23 5.36
C LEU A 59 -7.70 -14.07 6.29
N SER A 60 -7.31 -14.24 7.55
CA SER A 60 -8.13 -14.97 8.55
C SER A 60 -9.35 -14.19 9.02
N SER A 61 -9.36 -12.87 8.90
CA SER A 61 -10.53 -12.03 9.21
C SER A 61 -11.59 -12.01 8.11
N VAL A 62 -11.34 -12.67 6.97
CA VAL A 62 -12.30 -12.88 5.88
C VAL A 62 -12.73 -14.36 5.87
N SER A 63 -13.30 -14.83 6.97
CA SER A 63 -14.14 -16.03 6.96
C SER A 63 -15.60 -15.59 6.78
N PRO A 64 -16.30 -16.04 5.72
CA PRO A 64 -17.75 -15.88 5.61
C PRO A 64 -18.40 -16.89 6.57
N ASP A 65 -18.73 -16.46 7.78
CA ASP A 65 -19.71 -17.14 8.60
C ASP A 65 -21.04 -16.40 8.44
N GLU A 66 -21.92 -17.01 7.66
CA GLU A 66 -23.33 -16.68 7.55
C GLU A 66 -23.97 -16.85 8.94
N SER A 67 -24.05 -15.78 9.73
CA SER A 67 -24.94 -15.72 10.89
C SER A 67 -26.13 -14.84 10.56
N ASP A 68 -27.16 -15.49 10.02
CA ASP A 68 -28.55 -15.05 10.06
C ASP A 68 -28.97 -14.93 11.54
N SER A 69 -29.27 -13.72 11.99
CA SER A 69 -30.06 -13.46 13.20
C SER A 69 -30.65 -12.05 13.17
N VAL A 70 -31.91 -12.07 12.73
CA VAL A 70 -33.03 -11.12 12.69
C VAL A 70 -33.16 -9.97 13.72
N LYS A 71 -33.93 -8.97 13.24
CA LYS A 71 -34.88 -8.01 13.90
C LYS A 71 -34.39 -6.57 14.04
N SER A 72 -34.95 -5.66 13.22
CA SER A 72 -36.07 -4.72 13.53
C SER A 72 -35.50 -3.52 14.30
N GLU A 73 -35.80 -2.25 14.04
CA GLU A 73 -37.12 -1.60 14.05
C GLU A 73 -37.11 -0.35 13.16
N ASP A 74 -38.32 0.01 12.77
CA ASP A 74 -38.80 1.05 11.89
C ASP A 74 -38.45 2.47 12.38
N GLU A 75 -38.06 3.38 11.48
CA GLU A 75 -38.35 4.82 11.58
C GLU A 75 -38.33 5.41 10.16
N ASP A 76 -39.53 5.66 9.63
CA ASP A 76 -39.82 6.43 8.43
C ASP A 76 -39.63 7.93 8.75
N GLY A 77 -38.74 8.59 8.00
CA GLY A 77 -38.36 9.98 8.23
C GLY A 77 -38.12 10.70 6.91
N ASP A 78 -39.17 11.39 6.48
CA ASP A 78 -39.38 12.10 5.23
C ASP A 78 -38.32 13.15 4.83
N MET A 79 -38.31 13.37 3.52
CA MET A 79 -37.52 14.20 2.64
C MET A 79 -37.42 15.70 3.03
N LYS A 80 -36.25 16.35 2.83
CA LYS A 80 -36.04 17.50 1.88
C LYS A 80 -34.76 18.34 2.13
N PRO A 81 -34.18 18.95 1.07
CA PRO A 81 -32.93 19.72 1.11
C PRO A 81 -33.16 21.21 1.35
N ALA A 82 -32.21 21.89 2.00
CA ALA A 82 -32.20 23.35 2.13
C ALA A 82 -30.82 23.95 1.79
N LYS A 83 -30.85 24.92 0.89
CA LYS A 83 -29.77 25.87 0.55
C LYS A 83 -29.43 26.76 1.76
N GLY A 84 -28.16 27.17 1.83
CA GLY A 84 -27.69 28.35 2.59
C GLY A 84 -26.16 28.36 2.57
N GLN A 85 -25.52 29.01 1.59
CA GLN A 85 -25.07 30.41 1.57
C GLN A 85 -23.91 30.69 2.53
N GLY A 86 -22.90 31.39 2.01
CA GLY A 86 -21.52 31.29 2.42
C GLY A 86 -21.13 32.10 3.66
N SER A 87 -19.87 31.95 4.04
CA SER A 87 -19.16 32.90 4.89
C SER A 87 -17.67 32.77 4.60
N GLN A 88 -17.11 33.85 4.05
CA GLN A 88 -15.69 34.11 4.01
C GLN A 88 -15.21 34.36 5.45
N SER A 89 -14.13 33.72 5.87
CA SER A 89 -13.32 34.19 6.98
C SER A 89 -11.86 34.18 6.55
N LYS A 90 -11.36 35.40 6.31
CA LYS A 90 -9.95 35.77 6.35
C LYS A 90 -9.48 35.74 7.80
N GLY A 91 -8.30 35.15 8.03
CA GLY A 91 -7.46 35.31 9.22
C GLY A 91 -6.21 34.47 8.97
N SER A 92 -5.10 35.06 8.53
CA SER A 92 -4.02 35.62 9.37
C SER A 92 -3.47 34.58 10.36
N GLY A 93 -2.18 34.29 10.21
CA GLY A 93 -1.52 33.16 10.84
C GLY A 93 -1.40 33.23 12.36
N ASP A 94 -1.18 32.05 12.94
CA ASP A 94 -0.49 31.88 14.22
C ASP A 94 0.05 30.45 14.33
N ASP A 95 1.23 30.36 14.92
CA ASP A 95 2.06 29.20 15.13
C ASP A 95 1.48 28.35 16.27
N GLY A 96 0.78 27.25 15.93
CA GLY A 96 0.04 26.45 16.90
C GLY A 96 0.11 24.96 16.60
N LYS A 97 1.19 24.32 17.04
CA LYS A 97 1.41 22.87 16.97
C LYS A 97 0.48 22.15 17.96
N ASP A 98 -0.80 22.02 17.62
CA ASP A 98 -1.77 21.27 18.40
C ASP A 98 -1.50 19.75 18.23
N PRO A 99 -1.13 19.02 19.31
CA PRO A 99 -0.79 17.60 19.22
C PRO A 99 -2.02 16.68 19.22
N ARG A 100 -3.26 17.21 19.14
CA ARG A 100 -4.49 16.44 19.36
C ARG A 100 -5.32 16.15 18.12
N ARG A 101 -4.88 16.50 16.91
CA ARG A 101 -5.57 16.02 15.69
C ARG A 101 -5.30 14.52 15.52
N PRO A 102 -6.32 13.64 15.53
CA PRO A 102 -6.13 12.23 15.20
C PRO A 102 -5.46 12.13 13.83
N LYS A 103 -4.26 11.53 13.79
CA LYS A 103 -3.54 11.31 12.53
C LYS A 103 -4.40 10.41 11.66
N ARG A 104 -4.64 10.81 10.41
CA ARG A 104 -5.45 10.02 9.45
C ARG A 104 -4.89 8.59 9.41
N PRO A 105 -5.75 7.55 9.49
CA PRO A 105 -5.29 6.16 9.45
C PRO A 105 -4.46 5.93 8.19
N ARG A 106 -3.31 5.30 8.38
CA ARG A 106 -2.37 5.09 7.28
C ARG A 106 -2.90 3.99 6.37
N THR A 107 -3.08 4.30 5.10
CA THR A 107 -3.40 3.28 4.09
C THR A 107 -2.20 2.34 3.92
N ILE A 108 -2.40 1.06 4.22
CA ILE A 108 -1.44 0.00 3.93
C ILE A 108 -1.86 -0.65 2.62
N LEU A 109 -0.99 -0.59 1.61
CA LEU A 109 -1.28 -1.24 0.34
C LEU A 109 -1.18 -2.76 0.50
N THR A 110 -1.90 -3.53 -0.32
CA THR A 110 -1.73 -5.00 -0.43
C THR A 110 -0.62 -5.34 -1.42
N THR A 111 -0.22 -6.61 -1.46
CA THR A 111 0.81 -7.11 -2.39
C THR A 111 0.37 -6.95 -3.85
N GLN A 112 -0.89 -7.26 -4.16
CA GLN A 112 -1.49 -7.04 -5.48
C GLN A 112 -1.48 -5.55 -5.87
N GLN A 113 -1.88 -4.66 -4.97
CA GLN A 113 -1.90 -3.22 -5.23
C GLN A 113 -0.48 -2.69 -5.50
N ARG A 114 0.51 -3.05 -4.67
CA ARG A 114 1.92 -2.66 -4.86
C ARG A 114 2.46 -3.07 -6.24
N ARG A 115 2.14 -4.29 -6.69
CA ARG A 115 2.52 -4.79 -8.02
C ARG A 115 1.95 -3.92 -9.13
N ALA A 116 0.67 -3.59 -9.07
CA ALA A 116 0.01 -2.72 -10.06
C ALA A 116 0.65 -1.31 -10.12
N PHE A 117 0.96 -0.71 -8.96
CA PHE A 117 1.66 0.58 -8.90
C PHE A 117 3.06 0.51 -9.50
N LYS A 118 3.82 -0.54 -9.21
CA LYS A 118 5.20 -0.70 -9.71
C LYS A 118 5.22 -0.92 -11.23
N ALA A 119 4.37 -1.80 -11.75
CA ALA A 119 4.22 -2.01 -13.19
C ALA A 119 3.86 -0.70 -13.93
N SER A 120 2.94 0.09 -13.36
CA SER A 120 2.59 1.40 -13.94
C SER A 120 3.71 2.44 -13.86
N PHE A 121 4.55 2.38 -12.82
CA PHE A 121 5.68 3.30 -12.64
C PHE A 121 6.82 3.04 -13.63
N GLU A 122 7.04 1.78 -14.00
CA GLU A 122 8.02 1.38 -15.02
C GLU A 122 7.64 1.95 -16.40
N VAL A 123 6.34 1.97 -16.72
CA VAL A 123 5.83 2.61 -17.95
C VAL A 123 5.94 4.13 -17.87
N SER A 124 5.53 4.73 -16.75
CA SER A 124 5.61 6.17 -16.55
C SER A 124 5.84 6.55 -15.10
N SER A 125 6.97 7.21 -14.83
CA SER A 125 7.27 7.79 -13.51
C SER A 125 6.39 8.99 -13.14
N LYS A 126 5.66 9.55 -14.13
CA LYS A 126 4.73 10.68 -14.00
C LYS A 126 3.42 10.36 -14.74
N PRO A 127 2.61 9.43 -14.20
CA PRO A 127 1.37 9.03 -14.86
C PRO A 127 0.41 10.21 -15.01
N CYS A 128 -0.24 10.30 -16.18
CA CYS A 128 -1.25 11.31 -16.45
C CYS A 128 -2.51 11.09 -15.58
N ARG A 129 -3.45 12.03 -15.62
CA ARG A 129 -4.68 11.98 -14.80
C ARG A 129 -5.46 10.69 -15.02
N LYS A 130 -5.70 10.33 -16.29
CA LYS A 130 -6.47 9.13 -16.66
C LYS A 130 -5.87 7.85 -16.09
N VAL A 131 -4.55 7.66 -16.22
CA VAL A 131 -3.85 6.49 -15.67
C VAL A 131 -3.98 6.41 -14.15
N ARG A 132 -3.91 7.56 -13.46
CA ARG A 132 -4.08 7.59 -11.99
C ARG A 132 -5.50 7.25 -11.56
N GLU A 133 -6.51 7.68 -12.31
CA GLU A 133 -7.92 7.37 -12.05
C GLU A 133 -8.21 5.88 -12.30
N THR A 134 -7.69 5.32 -13.39
CA THR A 134 -7.77 3.87 -13.67
C THR A 134 -7.13 3.04 -12.55
N LEU A 135 -5.90 3.39 -12.14
CA LEU A 135 -5.24 2.69 -11.03
C LEU A 135 -6.01 2.81 -9.71
N ALA A 136 -6.61 3.95 -9.43
CA ALA A 136 -7.44 4.13 -8.24
C ALA A 136 -8.65 3.18 -8.26
N ALA A 137 -9.33 3.06 -9.40
CA ALA A 137 -10.46 2.16 -9.58
C ALA A 137 -10.03 0.68 -9.45
N GLU A 138 -8.97 0.27 -10.13
CA GLU A 138 -8.47 -1.11 -10.12
C GLU A 138 -7.95 -1.54 -8.74
N THR A 139 -7.31 -0.61 -8.02
CA THR A 139 -6.74 -0.91 -6.69
C THR A 139 -7.74 -0.70 -5.55
N GLY A 140 -8.91 -0.10 -5.80
CA GLY A 140 -9.87 0.28 -4.76
C GLY A 140 -9.34 1.37 -3.81
N LEU A 141 -8.37 2.18 -4.25
CA LEU A 141 -7.75 3.23 -3.45
C LEU A 141 -8.18 4.62 -3.94
N SER A 142 -8.11 5.62 -3.07
CA SER A 142 -8.37 6.99 -3.51
C SER A 142 -7.28 7.49 -4.49
N VAL A 143 -7.67 8.32 -5.45
CA VAL A 143 -6.73 8.99 -6.39
C VAL A 143 -5.63 9.76 -5.63
N ARG A 144 -5.94 10.26 -4.42
CA ARG A 144 -4.95 10.91 -3.55
C ARG A 144 -3.87 9.94 -3.09
N VAL A 145 -4.22 8.71 -2.70
CA VAL A 145 -3.25 7.67 -2.32
C VAL A 145 -2.36 7.31 -3.51
N VAL A 146 -2.95 7.11 -4.70
CA VAL A 146 -2.20 6.91 -5.96
C VAL A 146 -1.20 8.04 -6.16
N GLN A 147 -1.66 9.28 -6.10
CA GLN A 147 -0.81 10.46 -6.28
C GLN A 147 0.33 10.54 -5.26
N VAL A 148 0.06 10.32 -3.97
CA VAL A 148 1.08 10.30 -2.91
C VAL A 148 2.09 9.21 -3.19
N TRP A 149 1.65 8.02 -3.60
CA TRP A 149 2.52 6.89 -3.87
C TRP A 149 3.53 7.25 -4.97
N PHE A 150 3.08 7.80 -6.10
CA PHE A 150 3.98 8.23 -7.18
C PHE A 150 4.91 9.38 -6.76
N GLN A 151 4.45 10.31 -5.92
CA GLN A 151 5.30 11.38 -5.36
C GLN A 151 6.41 10.81 -4.47
N ASN A 152 6.06 9.92 -3.55
CA ASN A 152 7.00 9.26 -2.65
C ASN A 152 7.98 8.38 -3.42
N GLN A 153 7.51 7.67 -4.44
CA GLN A 153 8.36 6.81 -5.27
C GLN A 153 9.40 7.64 -6.04
N ARG A 154 9.00 8.78 -6.63
CA ARG A 154 9.95 9.70 -7.25
C ARG A 154 10.92 10.32 -6.23
N ALA A 155 10.44 10.68 -5.04
CA ALA A 155 11.29 11.21 -3.98
C ALA A 155 12.34 10.17 -3.53
N LYS A 156 11.96 8.89 -3.46
CA LYS A 156 12.87 7.77 -3.20
C LYS A 156 13.94 7.67 -4.29
N MET A 157 13.56 7.72 -5.57
CA MET A 157 14.53 7.69 -6.69
C MET A 157 15.50 8.86 -6.65
N LYS A 158 15.04 10.07 -6.31
CA LYS A 158 15.92 11.24 -6.15
C LYS A 158 16.87 11.16 -4.96
N LYS A 159 16.56 10.35 -3.94
CA LYS A 159 17.43 10.16 -2.77
C LYS A 159 18.51 9.10 -3.01
N LEU A 160 18.31 8.25 -4.02
CA LEU A 160 19.23 7.17 -4.40
C LEU A 160 20.13 7.55 -5.59
N ALA A 161 19.89 8.71 -6.21
CA ALA A 161 20.68 9.30 -7.28
C ALA A 161 21.54 10.44 -6.73
#